data_AF-A0A2C1J8V9-F1
#
_entry.id   AF-A0A2C1J8V9-F1
#
_cell.length_a   1.000
_cell.length_b   1.000
_cell.length_c   1.000
_cell.angle_alpha   90.00
_cell.angle_beta   90.00
_cell.angle_gamma   90.00
#
_symmetry.space_group_name_H-M   'P 1'
#
loop_
_entity.id
_entity.type
_entity.pdbx_description
1 polymer ?
#
loop_
_entity_poly.entity_id
_entity_poly.type
_entity_poly.pdbx_seq_one_letter_code
_entity_poly.pdbx_strand_id
1 'polypeptide(L)'
;MHEHTGNVSIPRPPDVVTILWERNPLDRQAPRTVVEATVIGSANPCGRLLAQGQRYRSAAHCLLDNGFEQITAERLGVFGVAVFVREY
;
A
#
# COMPACT_ATOMS: atom_id res chain seq x y z
N MET A 1 16.43 -12.32 44.97
CA MET A 1 15.34 -12.11 43.99
C MET A 1 15.99 -11.46 42.78
N HIS A 2 16.07 -12.16 41.65
CA HIS A 2 16.59 -11.58 40.40
C HIS A 2 15.39 -11.28 39.52
N GLU A 3 15.04 -10.00 39.42
CA GLU A 3 14.07 -9.53 38.44
C GLU A 3 14.67 -9.73 37.05
N HIS A 4 14.13 -10.69 36.31
CA HIS A 4 14.29 -10.72 34.86
C HIS A 4 13.48 -9.57 34.29
N THR A 5 14.10 -8.41 34.08
CA THR A 5 13.58 -7.38 33.18
C THR A 5 13.77 -7.85 31.74
N GLY A 6 12.94 -8.83 31.33
CA GLY A 6 12.70 -9.08 29.92
C GLY A 6 12.21 -7.78 29.29
N ASN A 7 12.81 -7.39 28.18
CA ASN A 7 12.46 -6.16 27.48
C ASN A 7 11.07 -6.33 26.86
N VAL A 8 10.01 -5.97 27.60
CA VAL A 8 8.62 -6.10 27.14
C VAL A 8 8.33 -4.94 26.19
N SER A 9 8.21 -5.25 24.89
CA SER A 9 7.72 -4.29 23.89
C SER A 9 6.28 -4.61 23.51
N ILE A 10 5.42 -3.60 23.48
CA ILE A 10 4.07 -3.72 22.93
C ILE A 10 4.20 -3.87 21.41
N PRO A 11 3.68 -4.96 20.80
CA PRO A 11 3.69 -5.10 19.35
C PRO A 11 2.95 -3.93 18.70
N ARG A 12 3.57 -3.33 17.68
CA ARG A 12 2.91 -2.29 16.89
C ARG A 12 2.02 -2.96 15.84
N PRO A 13 0.80 -2.46 15.59
CA PRO A 13 0.04 -2.88 14.43
C PRO A 13 0.84 -2.64 13.14
N PRO A 14 0.70 -3.49 12.12
CA PRO A 14 1.35 -3.26 10.83
C PRO A 14 0.76 -2.05 10.12
N ASP A 15 1.54 -1.46 9.21
CA ASP A 15 1.00 -0.50 8.25
C ASP A 15 0.27 -1.26 7.14
N VAL A 16 -0.91 -0.77 6.73
CA VAL A 16 -1.68 -1.35 5.64
C VAL A 16 -2.07 -0.26 4.65
N VAL A 17 -1.81 -0.49 3.37
CA VAL A 17 -2.22 0.40 2.28
C VAL A 17 -3.08 -0.37 1.30
N THR A 18 -4.33 0.05 1.17
CA THR A 18 -5.25 -0.45 0.13
C THR A 18 -5.33 0.57 -0.98
N ILE A 19 -5.21 0.14 -2.23
CA ILE A 19 -5.31 1.01 -3.42
C ILE A 19 -6.37 0.44 -4.35
N LEU A 20 -7.41 1.22 -4.62
CA LEU A 20 -8.29 1.03 -5.76
C LEU A 20 -7.70 1.76 -6.96
N TRP A 21 -7.47 1.04 -8.06
CA TRP A 21 -6.99 1.64 -9.30
C TRP A 21 -7.95 1.36 -10.45
N GLU A 22 -7.89 2.22 -11.46
CA GLU A 22 -8.62 2.08 -12.72
C GLU A 22 -7.70 2.20 -13.93
N ARG A 23 -8.16 1.77 -15.09
CA ARG A 23 -7.55 2.01 -16.40
C ARG A 23 -8.65 2.50 -17.33
N ASN A 24 -8.37 3.53 -18.14
CA ASN A 24 -9.28 3.98 -19.18
C ASN A 24 -9.67 2.80 -20.12
N PRO A 25 -10.97 2.44 -20.23
CA PRO A 25 -11.40 1.34 -21.10
C PRO A 25 -11.18 1.61 -22.60
N LEU A 26 -11.17 2.88 -23.01
CA LEU A 26 -11.09 3.28 -24.42
C LEU A 26 -9.66 3.26 -24.96
N ASP A 27 -8.66 3.29 -24.08
CA ASP A 27 -7.25 3.22 -24.43
C ASP A 27 -6.56 2.10 -23.64
N ARG A 28 -6.26 0.99 -24.32
CA ARG A 28 -5.60 -0.16 -23.71
C ARG A 28 -4.20 0.15 -23.19
N GLN A 29 -3.55 1.19 -23.72
CA GLN A 29 -2.21 1.64 -23.32
C GLN A 29 -2.26 2.66 -22.18
N ALA A 30 -3.45 3.13 -21.79
CA ALA A 30 -3.58 4.06 -20.68
C ALA A 30 -2.96 3.49 -19.39
N PRO A 31 -2.24 4.32 -18.62
CA PRO A 31 -1.71 3.90 -17.35
C PRO A 31 -2.85 3.55 -16.39
N ARG A 32 -2.55 2.69 -15.41
CA ARG A 32 -3.45 2.53 -14.26
C ARG A 32 -3.29 3.74 -13.34
N THR A 33 -4.40 4.33 -12.92
CA THR A 33 -4.43 5.49 -12.02
C THR A 33 -5.11 5.12 -10.71
N VAL A 34 -4.66 5.74 -9.62
CA VAL A 34 -5.30 5.59 -8.31
C VAL A 34 -6.66 6.28 -8.36
N VAL A 35 -7.71 5.54 -8.04
CA VAL A 35 -9.05 6.09 -7.78
C VAL A 35 -9.09 6.56 -6.33
N GLU A 36 -8.69 5.67 -5.41
CA GLU A 36 -8.68 5.92 -3.98
C GLU A 36 -7.60 5.06 -3.32
N ALA A 37 -7.06 5.55 -2.21
CA ALA A 37 -6.19 4.78 -1.35
C ALA A 37 -6.55 5.00 0.12
N THR A 38 -6.54 3.93 0.90
CA THR A 38 -6.73 3.95 2.35
C THR A 38 -5.44 3.53 3.02
N VAL A 39 -5.05 4.26 4.07
CA VAL A 39 -3.85 3.98 4.85
C VAL A 39 -4.23 3.74 6.30
N ILE A 40 -3.82 2.60 6.84
CA ILE A 40 -3.81 2.29 8.27
C ILE A 40 -2.34 2.35 8.70
N GLY A 41 -2.02 3.13 9.74
CA GLY A 41 -0.63 3.39 10.14
C GLY A 41 0.03 4.47 9.28
N SER A 42 1.21 4.19 8.74
CA SER A 42 2.01 5.13 7.93
C SER A 42 2.37 4.58 6.57
N ALA A 43 2.12 5.37 5.52
CA ALA A 43 2.63 5.09 4.17
C ALA A 43 3.85 5.96 3.81
N ASN A 44 4.54 6.56 4.78
CA ASN A 44 5.70 7.41 4.48
C ASN A 44 6.84 6.60 3.84
N PRO A 45 7.51 7.15 2.80
CA PRO A 45 7.34 8.48 2.19
C PRO A 45 6.33 8.53 1.01
N CYS A 46 5.62 7.44 0.75
CA CYS A 46 4.83 7.22 -0.46
C CYS A 46 3.48 7.95 -0.52
N GLY A 47 3.05 8.63 0.56
CA GLY A 47 1.72 9.25 0.67
C GLY A 47 1.33 10.13 -0.51
N ARG A 48 2.26 10.91 -1.09
CA ARG A 48 1.96 11.78 -2.25
C ARG A 48 1.56 10.99 -3.50
N LEU A 49 2.06 9.77 -3.66
CA LEU A 49 1.76 8.90 -4.81
C LEU A 49 0.44 8.16 -4.66
N LEU A 50 -0.16 8.17 -3.46
CA LEU A 50 -1.45 7.54 -3.16
C LEU A 50 -2.65 8.45 -3.46
N ALA A 51 -2.41 9.70 -3.86
CA ALA A 51 -3.48 10.63 -4.22
C ALA A 51 -4.22 10.18 -5.50
N GLN A 52 -5.50 10.53 -5.61
CA GLN A 52 -6.31 10.28 -6.79
C GLN A 52 -5.64 10.80 -8.07
N GLY A 53 -5.74 10.03 -9.16
CA GLY A 53 -5.16 10.34 -10.47
C GLY A 53 -3.65 10.05 -10.59
N GLN A 54 -2.96 9.76 -9.48
CA GLN A 54 -1.55 9.34 -9.55
C GLN A 54 -1.41 7.98 -10.22
N ARG A 55 -0.24 7.71 -10.81
CA ARG A 55 0.01 6.42 -11.46
C ARG A 55 0.13 5.32 -10.40
N TYR A 56 -0.73 4.31 -10.49
CA TYR A 56 -0.71 3.14 -9.60
C TYR A 56 0.66 2.47 -9.55
N ARG A 57 1.33 2.31 -10.70
CA ARG A 57 2.66 1.69 -10.77
C ARG A 57 3.69 2.44 -9.93
N SER A 58 3.65 3.78 -9.94
CA SER A 58 4.57 4.61 -9.15
C SER A 58 4.30 4.46 -7.65
N ALA A 59 3.04 4.44 -7.25
CA ALA A 59 2.64 4.20 -5.87
C ALA A 59 3.08 2.81 -5.38
N ALA A 60 2.78 1.76 -6.16
CA ALA A 60 3.12 0.38 -5.85
C ALA A 60 4.64 0.19 -5.71
N HIS A 61 5.43 0.71 -6.65
CA HIS A 61 6.90 0.63 -6.55
C HIS A 61 7.40 1.35 -5.30
N CYS A 62 6.93 2.57 -4.99
CA CYS A 62 7.35 3.26 -3.78
C CYS A 62 7.08 2.43 -2.51
N LEU A 63 5.90 1.82 -2.41
CA LEU A 63 5.54 0.99 -1.25
C LEU A 63 6.48 -0.22 -1.14
N LEU A 64 6.70 -0.94 -2.24
CA LEU A 64 7.60 -2.09 -2.31
C LEU A 64 9.04 -1.69 -1.93
N ASP A 65 9.53 -0.57 -2.46
CA ASP A 65 10.87 -0.03 -2.18
C ASP A 65 11.03 0.42 -0.71
N ASN A 66 9.92 0.65 0.01
CA ASN A 66 9.90 1.08 1.41
C ASN A 66 9.39 0.00 2.38
N GLY A 67 9.57 -1.26 2.00
CA GLY A 67 9.40 -2.42 2.88
C GLY A 67 7.97 -2.91 3.03
N PHE A 68 7.05 -2.45 2.19
CA PHE A 68 5.74 -3.09 2.11
C PHE A 68 5.80 -4.34 1.22
N GLU A 69 5.08 -5.37 1.63
CA GLU A 69 4.80 -6.56 0.84
C GLU A 69 3.43 -6.44 0.19
N GLN A 70 3.31 -6.88 -1.07
CA GLN A 70 2.02 -6.94 -1.75
C GLN A 70 1.29 -8.25 -1.40
N ILE A 71 0.21 -8.13 -0.61
CA ILE A 71 -0.60 -9.27 -0.19
C ILE A 71 -1.58 -9.69 -1.29
N THR A 72 -2.16 -8.73 -2.01
CA THR A 72 -3.02 -9.01 -3.17
C THR A 72 -2.94 -7.92 -4.22
N ALA A 73 -3.23 -8.31 -5.46
CA ALA A 73 -3.29 -7.47 -6.65
C ALA A 73 -4.40 -7.98 -7.58
N GLU A 74 -5.65 -7.90 -7.12
CA GLU A 74 -6.79 -8.46 -7.82
C GLU A 74 -7.25 -7.55 -8.96
N ARG A 75 -7.63 -8.15 -10.10
CA ARG A 75 -8.06 -7.41 -11.29
C ARG A 75 -9.56 -7.61 -11.53
N LEU A 76 -10.31 -6.52 -11.43
CA LEU A 76 -11.76 -6.46 -11.60
C LEU A 76 -12.11 -5.75 -12.91
N GLY A 77 -11.66 -6.33 -14.03
CA GLY A 77 -11.84 -5.76 -15.37
C GLY A 77 -10.93 -4.55 -15.63
N VAL A 78 -11.55 -3.36 -15.71
CA VAL A 78 -10.83 -2.08 -15.86
C VAL A 78 -10.42 -1.48 -14.52
N PHE A 79 -10.96 -2.01 -13.42
CA PHE A 79 -10.55 -1.69 -12.06
C PHE A 79 -9.64 -2.78 -11.50
N GLY A 80 -9.04 -2.51 -10.35
CA GLY A 80 -8.46 -3.53 -9.50
C GLY A 80 -8.12 -3.00 -8.12
N VAL A 81 -7.89 -3.91 -7.20
CA VAL A 81 -7.57 -3.61 -5.80
C VAL A 81 -6.22 -4.21 -5.49
N ALA A 82 -5.36 -3.42 -4.86
CA ALA A 82 -4.11 -3.92 -4.32
C ALA A 82 -4.02 -3.62 -2.82
N VAL A 83 -3.51 -4.57 -2.05
CA VAL A 83 -3.26 -4.40 -0.61
C VAL A 83 -1.79 -4.64 -0.35
N PHE A 84 -1.18 -3.72 0.37
CA PHE A 84 0.21 -3.74 0.77
C PHE A 84 0.31 -3.68 2.29
N VAL A 85 1.23 -4.44 2.88
CA VAL A 85 1.42 -4.52 4.34
C VAL A 85 2.90 -4.37 4.69
N ARG A 86 3.21 -3.64 5.77
CA ARG A 86 4.57 -3.55 6.33
C ARG A 86 4.55 -3.80 7.83
N GLU A 87 5.34 -4.78 8.28
CA GLU A 87 5.52 -5.14 9.69
C GLU A 87 6.70 -4.37 10.33
N TYR A 88 6.75 -4.34 11.67
CA TYR A 88 7.71 -3.57 12.49
C TYR A 88 8.50 -4.44 13.47
#